data_AF-A0AAV9SDE4-F1
#
_entry.id   AF-A0AAV9SDE4-F1
#
_cell.length_a   1.000
_cell.length_b   1.000
_cell.length_c   1.000
_cell.angle_alpha   90.00
_cell.angle_beta   90.00
_cell.angle_gamma   90.00
#
_symmetry.space_group_name_H-M   'P 1'
#
loop_
_entity.id
_entity.type
_entity.pdbx_description
1 polymer ?
#
loop_
_entity_poly.entity_id
_entity_poly.type
_entity_poly.pdbx_seq_one_letter_code
_entity_poly.pdbx_strand_id
1 'polypeptide(L)'
;MRSKQRLSKELSDCVVYCKSVHFRSFKHARIHSKFYEVASFTESKARKHLREAGAEFVHHNSRQLTRVYPTGFRTDSSNFNPQGMWNAGCQIGDYN
;
A
#
# COMPACT_ATOMS: atom_id res chain seq x y z
N MET A 1 7.13 12.75 -17.45
CA MET A 1 7.13 11.45 -16.74
C MET A 1 8.35 11.40 -15.82
N ARG A 2 8.19 11.32 -14.49
CA ARG A 2 9.32 11.14 -13.56
C ARG A 2 9.85 9.71 -13.75
N SER A 3 11.09 9.53 -14.19
CA SER A 3 11.69 8.20 -14.25
C SER A 3 11.92 7.69 -12.81
N LYS A 4 11.62 6.42 -12.56
CA LYS A 4 12.04 5.79 -11.30
C LYS A 4 13.56 5.69 -11.33
N GLN A 5 14.24 6.47 -10.49
CA GLN A 5 15.68 6.33 -10.30
C GLN A 5 15.95 4.94 -9.71
N ARG A 6 17.00 4.28 -10.21
CA ARG A 6 17.48 3.03 -9.60
C ARG A 6 18.05 3.37 -8.23
N LEU A 7 17.59 2.65 -7.20
CA LEU A 7 18.07 2.79 -5.84
C LEU A 7 19.57 2.45 -5.78
N SER A 8 20.37 3.26 -5.08
CA SER A 8 21.77 2.93 -4.84
C SER A 8 21.86 1.71 -3.90
N LYS A 9 22.98 1.00 -3.92
CA LYS A 9 23.15 -0.21 -3.10
C LYS A 9 23.12 0.15 -1.61
N GLU A 10 23.77 1.23 -1.24
CA GLU A 10 23.86 1.74 0.13
C GLU A 10 22.48 2.02 0.72
N LEU A 11 21.58 2.63 -0.07
CA LEU A 11 20.21 2.89 0.36
C LEU A 11 19.36 1.62 0.39
N SER A 12 19.63 0.64 -0.49
CA SER A 12 18.94 -0.65 -0.49
C SER A 12 19.29 -1.48 0.74
N ASP A 13 20.55 -1.43 1.19
CA ASP A 13 21.04 -2.21 2.32
C ASP A 13 20.44 -1.72 3.66
N CYS A 14 19.94 -0.47 3.72
CA CYS A 14 19.22 0.08 4.86
C CYS A 14 17.78 -0.45 5.02
N VAL A 15 17.20 -1.10 4.01
CA VAL A 15 15.79 -1.53 4.03
C VAL A 15 15.65 -2.95 4.56
N VAL A 16 15.19 -3.07 5.81
CA VAL A 16 15.05 -4.38 6.49
C VAL A 16 13.61 -4.88 6.49
N TYR A 17 12.65 -4.09 7.00
CA TYR A 17 11.27 -4.55 7.23
C TYR A 17 10.20 -3.91 6.33
N CYS A 18 10.56 -2.82 5.62
CA CYS A 18 9.61 -2.03 4.83
C CYS A 18 10.02 -1.98 3.36
N LYS A 19 10.19 -3.15 2.73
CA LYS A 19 10.57 -3.24 1.32
C LYS A 19 9.39 -2.90 0.43
N SER A 20 9.41 -1.74 -0.20
CA SER A 20 8.38 -1.36 -1.16
C SER A 20 8.42 -2.26 -2.40
N VAL A 21 7.28 -2.88 -2.72
CA VAL A 21 7.15 -3.76 -3.90
C VAL A 21 5.97 -3.36 -4.78
N HIS A 22 6.04 -3.72 -6.05
CA HIS A 22 4.91 -3.55 -6.96
C HIS A 22 3.85 -4.61 -6.72
N PHE A 23 2.68 -4.20 -6.24
CA PHE A 23 1.54 -5.09 -6.05
C PHE A 23 0.97 -5.55 -7.40
N ARG A 24 0.98 -6.88 -7.63
CA ARG A 24 0.42 -7.51 -8.83
C ARG A 24 -1.03 -7.94 -8.64
N SER A 25 -1.31 -8.77 -7.63
CA SER A 25 -2.66 -9.22 -7.26
C SER A 25 -2.63 -9.85 -5.86
N PHE A 26 -3.80 -10.00 -5.21
CA PHE A 26 -3.89 -10.68 -3.92
C PHE A 26 -3.45 -12.15 -4.00
N LYS A 27 -3.83 -12.85 -5.08
CA LYS A 27 -3.37 -14.23 -5.35
C LYS A 27 -1.84 -14.32 -5.42
N HIS A 28 -1.19 -13.40 -6.14
CA HIS A 28 0.27 -13.37 -6.24
C HIS A 28 0.92 -13.05 -4.90
N ALA A 29 0.42 -12.02 -4.21
CA ALA A 29 0.95 -11.60 -2.91
C ALA A 29 0.85 -12.72 -1.85
N ARG A 30 -0.26 -13.50 -1.89
CA ARG A 30 -0.48 -14.61 -0.96
C ARG A 30 0.57 -15.72 -1.08
N ILE A 31 1.04 -15.99 -2.30
CA ILE A 31 1.97 -17.09 -2.61
C ILE A 31 3.43 -16.62 -2.52
N HIS A 32 3.72 -15.42 -3.03
CA HIS A 32 5.10 -15.00 -3.28
C HIS A 32 5.61 -13.91 -2.36
N SER A 33 4.72 -13.04 -1.84
CA SER A 33 5.17 -11.88 -1.07
C SER A 33 5.57 -12.25 0.35
N LYS A 34 6.55 -11.52 0.88
CA LYS A 34 7.10 -11.72 2.23
C LYS A 34 6.49 -10.72 3.22
N PHE A 35 6.56 -11.02 4.51
CA PHE A 35 5.94 -10.18 5.54
C PHE A 35 6.55 -8.76 5.60
N TYR A 36 7.82 -8.62 5.23
CA TYR A 36 8.54 -7.34 5.17
C TYR A 36 8.30 -6.55 3.87
N GLU A 37 7.44 -7.05 2.98
CA GLU A 37 7.09 -6.33 1.76
C GLU A 37 5.87 -5.44 1.99
N VAL A 38 5.96 -4.22 1.47
CA VAL A 38 4.92 -3.19 1.63
C VAL A 38 4.31 -2.88 0.26
N ALA A 39 2.98 -3.04 0.17
CA ALA A 39 2.21 -2.60 -0.99
C ALA A 39 1.74 -1.16 -0.78
N SER A 40 1.83 -0.31 -1.82
CA SER A 40 1.36 1.08 -1.77
C SER A 40 0.21 1.30 -2.76
N PHE A 41 -0.88 1.92 -2.29
CA PHE A 41 -2.06 2.22 -3.09
C PHE A 41 -2.48 3.68 -2.93
N THR A 42 -2.99 4.27 -4.03
CA THR A 42 -3.80 5.48 -3.92
C THR A 42 -5.10 5.16 -3.20
N GLU A 43 -5.67 6.15 -2.53
CA GLU A 43 -7.00 6.10 -1.90
C GLU A 43 -8.06 5.48 -2.82
N SER A 44 -8.13 5.93 -4.09
CA SER A 44 -9.08 5.40 -5.07
C SER A 44 -8.84 3.92 -5.41
N LYS A 45 -7.58 3.48 -5.47
CA LYS A 45 -7.24 2.08 -5.74
C LYS A 45 -7.53 1.19 -4.52
N ALA A 46 -7.21 1.66 -3.32
CA ALA A 46 -7.53 0.94 -2.08
C ALA A 46 -9.04 0.79 -1.91
N ARG A 47 -9.83 1.84 -2.18
CA ARG A 47 -11.30 1.76 -2.22
C ARG A 47 -11.83 0.78 -3.25
N LYS A 48 -11.23 0.72 -4.44
CA LYS A 48 -11.60 -0.25 -5.46
C LYS A 48 -11.39 -1.68 -4.94
N HIS A 49 -10.23 -1.97 -4.36
CA HIS A 49 -9.94 -3.26 -3.74
C HIS A 49 -10.88 -3.60 -2.59
N LEU A 50 -11.26 -2.63 -1.75
CA LEU A 50 -12.23 -2.84 -0.68
C LEU A 50 -13.60 -3.26 -1.23
N ARG A 51 -14.07 -2.63 -2.32
CA ARG A 51 -15.38 -2.96 -2.93
C ARG A 51 -15.37 -4.28 -3.69
N GLU A 52 -14.32 -4.56 -4.45
CA GLU A 52 -14.26 -5.71 -5.35
C GLU A 52 -13.71 -6.98 -4.69
N ALA A 53 -12.87 -6.82 -3.67
CA ALA A 53 -12.04 -7.89 -3.12
C ALA A 53 -11.76 -7.69 -1.61
N GLY A 54 -12.74 -7.19 -0.84
CA GLY A 54 -12.55 -6.81 0.56
C GLY A 54 -12.00 -7.94 1.45
N ALA A 55 -12.50 -9.16 1.32
CA ALA A 55 -12.03 -10.31 2.11
C ALA A 55 -10.57 -10.67 1.80
N GLU A 56 -10.18 -10.64 0.53
CA GLU A 56 -8.79 -10.87 0.11
C GLU A 56 -7.87 -9.76 0.61
N PHE A 57 -8.37 -8.52 0.64
CA PHE A 57 -7.61 -7.38 1.13
C PHE A 57 -7.36 -7.46 2.64
N VAL A 58 -8.37 -7.82 3.43
CA VAL A 58 -8.20 -8.10 4.87
C VAL A 58 -7.21 -9.23 5.10
N HIS A 59 -7.32 -10.32 4.34
CA HIS A 59 -6.38 -11.44 4.44
C HIS A 59 -4.94 -11.02 4.09
N HIS A 60 -4.76 -10.21 3.05
CA HIS A 60 -3.46 -9.64 2.70
C HIS A 60 -2.88 -8.82 3.85
N ASN A 61 -3.67 -7.93 4.44
CA ASN A 61 -3.25 -7.06 5.54
C ASN A 61 -2.97 -7.81 6.85
N SER A 62 -3.47 -9.05 7.01
CA SER A 62 -3.09 -9.90 8.15
C SER A 62 -1.64 -10.42 8.08
N ARG A 63 -1.00 -10.37 6.90
CA ARG A 63 0.34 -10.94 6.65
C ARG A 63 1.37 -9.91 6.19
N GLN A 64 0.92 -8.80 5.63
CA GLN A 64 1.73 -7.79 4.95
C GLN A 64 1.25 -6.39 5.31
N LEU A 65 2.14 -5.41 5.18
CA LEU A 65 1.80 -4.01 5.40
C LEU A 65 1.28 -3.36 4.12
N THR A 66 0.20 -2.60 4.26
CA THR A 66 -0.34 -1.75 3.20
C THR A 66 -0.22 -0.28 3.56
N ARG A 67 0.35 0.50 2.63
CA ARG A 67 0.38 1.97 2.66
C ARG A 67 -0.67 2.57 1.73
N VAL A 68 -1.55 3.41 2.27
CA VAL A 68 -2.55 4.17 1.52
C VAL A 68 -2.20 5.66 1.57
N TYR A 69 -2.21 6.31 0.41
CA TYR A 69 -1.94 7.75 0.30
C TYR A 69 -3.03 8.46 -0.52
N PRO A 70 -3.33 9.74 -0.22
CA PRO A 70 -4.37 10.50 -0.90
C PRO A 70 -4.09 10.63 -2.40
N THR A 71 -5.16 10.75 -3.18
CA THR A 71 -5.01 11.10 -4.60
C THR A 71 -4.47 12.52 -4.75
N GLY A 72 -3.46 12.73 -5.59
CA GLY A 72 -2.80 14.03 -5.79
C GLY A 72 -3.66 15.17 -6.35
N PHE A 73 -4.98 14.98 -6.50
CA PHE A 73 -5.95 16.01 -6.86
C PHE A 73 -6.49 16.79 -5.66
N ARG A 74 -6.15 16.39 -4.43
CA ARG A 74 -6.53 17.13 -3.22
C ARG A 74 -5.54 18.28 -2.99
N THR A 75 -5.78 19.43 -3.62
CA THR A 75 -5.00 20.66 -3.44
C THR A 75 -5.38 21.43 -2.16
N ASP A 76 -6.40 20.95 -1.42
CA ASP A 76 -6.95 21.57 -0.21
C ASP A 76 -6.47 20.91 1.10
N SER A 77 -5.50 19.99 1.04
CA SER A 77 -5.06 19.16 2.18
C SER A 77 -6.18 18.39 2.88
N SER A 78 -7.32 18.16 2.21
CA SER A 78 -8.42 17.40 2.81
C SER A 78 -8.02 15.94 3.04
N ASN A 79 -8.27 15.44 4.24
CA ASN A 79 -8.06 14.03 4.56
C ASN A 79 -9.24 13.18 4.07
N PHE A 80 -8.96 11.93 3.68
CA PHE A 80 -10.01 10.95 3.41
C PHE A 80 -10.46 10.30 4.72
N ASN A 81 -11.71 9.84 4.77
CA ASN A 81 -12.19 9.12 5.95
C ASN A 81 -11.40 7.80 6.11
N PRO A 82 -10.58 7.65 7.17
CA PRO A 82 -9.70 6.49 7.33
C PRO A 82 -10.44 5.22 7.69
N GLN A 83 -11.67 5.30 8.20
CA GLN A 83 -12.41 4.16 8.76
C GLN A 83 -12.52 3.00 7.77
N GLY A 84 -12.80 3.29 6.50
CA GLY A 84 -12.89 2.26 5.48
C GLY A 84 -11.58 1.49 5.26
N MET A 85 -10.44 2.18 5.37
CA MET A 85 -9.12 1.57 5.24
C MET A 85 -8.74 0.79 6.50
N TRP A 86 -9.07 1.30 7.69
CA TRP A 86 -8.88 0.58 8.95
C TRP A 86 -9.70 -0.70 9.03
N ASN A 87 -10.96 -0.66 8.58
CA ASN A 87 -11.81 -1.85 8.50
C ASN A 87 -11.23 -2.92 7.56
N ALA A 88 -10.44 -2.51 6.55
CA ALA A 88 -9.72 -3.42 5.66
C ALA A 88 -8.39 -3.92 6.26
N GLY A 89 -7.95 -3.39 7.41
CA GLY A 89 -6.67 -3.69 8.04
C GLY A 89 -5.47 -2.90 7.51
N CYS A 90 -5.67 -1.83 6.73
CA CYS A 90 -4.57 -1.00 6.24
C CYS A 90 -3.89 -0.27 7.41
N GLN A 91 -2.57 -0.44 7.56
CA GLN A 91 -1.82 0.01 8.74
C GLN A 91 -1.17 1.38 8.56
N ILE A 92 -0.78 1.73 7.33
CA ILE A 92 -0.04 2.97 7.07
C ILE A 92 -0.94 3.89 6.23
N GLY A 93 -1.43 4.96 6.85
CA GLY A 93 -2.12 6.05 6.16
C GLY A 93 -1.26 7.31 6.19
N ASP A 94 -0.95 7.89 5.03
CA ASP A 94 -0.42 9.24 4.98
C ASP A 94 -1.60 10.22 4.96
N TYR A 95 -1.77 10.93 6.07
CA TYR A 95 -2.69 12.05 6.22
C TYR A 95 -1.90 13.34 5.98
N ASN A 96 -2.46 14.28 5.23
CA ASN A 96 -1.90 15.62 5.08
C ASN A 96 -2.32 16.51 6.26
#